data_AF-A0AAV0WAH1-F1
#
_entry.id   AF-A0AAV0WAH1-F1
#
_cell.length_a   1.000
_cell.length_b   1.000
_cell.length_c   1.000
_cell.angle_alpha   90.00
_cell.angle_beta   90.00
_cell.angle_gamma   90.00
#
_symmetry.space_group_name_H-M   'P 1'
#
loop_
_entity.id
_entity.type
_entity.pdbx_description
1 polymer ?
#
loop_
_entity_poly.entity_id
_entity_poly.type
_entity_poly.pdbx_seq_one_letter_code
_entity_poly.pdbx_strand_id
1 'polypeptide(L)'
;MSATDRVRFMQPSSSKELIELITSSGTLTDHEKRVVELYEVHDGILYRRFAGRPLLVVPRAMRKGIVIGAHDYGGHFSQDRTVAKITQDFLQQNKEIAT
;
A
#
# COMPACT_ATOMS: atom_id res chain seq x y z
N MET A 1 12.99 -11.44 -9.69
CA MET A 1 12.48 -10.68 -8.53
C MET A 1 11.03 -10.33 -8.76
N SER A 2 10.13 -10.70 -7.84
CA SER A 2 8.68 -10.49 -8.02
C SER A 2 8.29 -9.01 -7.89
N ALA A 3 7.05 -8.66 -8.22
CA ALA A 3 6.50 -7.33 -7.93
C ALA A 3 6.48 -7.07 -6.41
N THR A 4 6.08 -8.06 -5.63
CA THR A 4 6.04 -8.01 -4.16
C THR A 4 7.41 -7.75 -3.56
N ASP A 5 8.46 -8.42 -4.04
CA ASP A 5 9.83 -8.22 -3.56
C ASP A 5 10.31 -6.78 -3.82
N ARG A 6 10.02 -6.25 -5.02
CA ARG A 6 10.34 -4.85 -5.37
C ARG A 6 9.62 -3.86 -4.46
N VAL A 7 8.34 -4.11 -4.16
CA VAL A 7 7.56 -3.25 -3.27
C VAL A 7 8.14 -3.29 -1.87
N ARG A 8 8.37 -4.49 -1.30
CA ARG A 8 8.99 -4.64 0.03
C ARG A 8 10.36 -3.98 0.13
N PHE A 9 11.17 -4.04 -0.93
CA PHE A 9 12.47 -3.39 -0.96
C PHE A 9 12.37 -1.85 -0.96
N MET A 10 11.45 -1.27 -1.72
CA MET A 10 11.31 0.19 -1.85
C MET A 10 10.48 0.85 -0.75
N GLN A 11 9.63 0.09 -0.08
CA GLN A 11 8.61 0.67 0.81
C GLN A 11 9.19 1.29 2.10
N PRO A 12 10.16 0.68 2.81
CA PRO A 12 10.67 1.24 4.06
C PRO A 12 11.16 2.69 3.94
N SER A 13 11.82 3.03 2.83
CA SER A 13 12.29 4.40 2.59
C SER A 13 11.18 5.35 2.15
N SER A 14 10.20 4.86 1.38
CA SER A 14 9.12 5.69 0.82
C SER A 14 7.92 5.88 1.74
N SER A 15 7.76 5.06 2.77
CA SER A 15 6.67 5.12 3.76
C SER A 15 7.19 5.35 5.18
N LYS A 16 8.43 5.86 5.30
CA LYS A 16 9.15 6.02 6.56
C LYS A 16 8.34 6.74 7.63
N GLU A 17 7.76 7.89 7.30
CA GLU A 17 6.99 8.71 8.25
C GLU A 17 5.82 7.94 8.87
N LEU A 18 5.07 7.18 8.06
CA LEU A 18 3.93 6.41 8.54
C LEU A 18 4.37 5.19 9.35
N ILE A 19 5.46 4.54 8.94
CA ILE A 19 6.05 3.42 9.70
C ILE A 19 6.50 3.93 11.07
N GLU A 20 7.24 5.03 11.13
CA GLU A 20 7.70 5.65 12.38
C GLU A 20 6.51 6.09 13.25
N LEU A 21 5.46 6.66 12.66
CA LEU A 21 4.26 7.05 13.39
C LEU A 21 3.57 5.86 14.06
N ILE A 22 3.49 4.71 13.36
CA ILE A 22 2.85 3.49 13.87
C ILE A 22 3.72 2.78 14.93
N THR A 23 5.05 2.80 14.75
CA THR A 23 5.97 2.10 15.66
C THR A 23 6.45 2.95 16.84
N SER A 24 6.22 4.26 16.80
CA SER A 24 6.53 5.18 17.90
C SER A 24 5.69 4.87 19.14
N SER A 25 6.33 4.93 20.31
CA SER A 25 5.68 4.74 21.63
C SER A 25 5.00 6.00 22.17
N GLY A 26 4.97 7.09 21.39
CA GLY A 26 4.35 8.36 21.77
C GLY A 26 2.82 8.33 21.76
N THR A 27 2.21 9.29 22.45
CA THR A 27 0.77 9.55 22.34
C THR A 27 0.44 10.17 20.99
N LEU A 28 -0.32 9.44 20.17
CA LEU A 28 -0.89 9.93 18.92
C LEU A 28 -2.03 10.93 19.18
N THR A 29 -2.09 11.98 18.38
CA THR A 29 -3.26 12.86 18.28
C THR A 29 -4.45 12.09 17.71
N ASP A 30 -5.67 12.60 17.91
CA ASP A 30 -6.86 11.96 17.35
C ASP A 30 -6.86 11.92 15.81
N HIS A 31 -6.20 12.89 15.17
CA HIS A 31 -5.99 12.86 13.73
C HIS A 31 -5.06 11.70 13.33
N GLU A 32 -3.90 11.57 13.99
CA GLU A 32 -2.95 10.50 13.72
C GLU A 32 -3.55 9.12 13.99
N LYS A 33 -4.32 8.96 15.08
CA LYS A 33 -5.04 7.70 15.38
C LYS A 33 -5.93 7.27 14.21
N ARG A 34 -6.72 8.19 13.65
CA ARG A 34 -7.57 7.90 12.48
C ARG A 34 -6.75 7.55 11.24
N VAL A 35 -5.61 8.23 11.06
CA VAL A 35 -4.70 7.95 9.94
C VAL A 35 -4.13 6.53 10.05
N VAL A 36 -3.70 6.10 11.24
CA VAL A 36 -3.04 4.80 11.44
C VAL A 36 -3.98 3.63 11.72
N GLU A 37 -5.25 3.87 12.06
CA GLU A 37 -6.24 2.84 12.46
C GLU A 37 -6.35 1.68 11.45
N LEU A 38 -6.20 1.97 10.16
CA LEU A 38 -6.30 0.97 9.10
C LEU A 38 -4.95 0.37 8.68
N TYR A 39 -3.85 0.79 9.29
CA TYR A 39 -2.51 0.38 8.93
C TYR A 39 -1.89 -0.53 9.97
N GLU A 40 -1.02 -1.41 9.49
CA GLU A 40 -0.24 -2.33 10.30
C GLU A 40 1.19 -2.36 9.78
N VAL A 41 2.17 -2.50 10.68
CA VAL A 41 3.57 -2.69 10.31
C VAL A 41 4.01 -4.08 10.76
N HIS A 42 4.50 -4.88 9.81
CA HIS A 42 5.07 -6.20 10.05
C HIS A 42 6.50 -6.20 9.52
N ASP A 43 7.49 -6.46 10.37
CA ASP A 43 8.92 -6.49 10.00
C ASP A 43 9.41 -5.24 9.24
N GLY A 44 8.95 -4.05 9.64
CA GLY A 44 9.28 -2.79 8.98
C GLY A 44 8.58 -2.56 7.64
N ILE A 45 7.62 -3.42 7.29
CA ILE A 45 6.79 -3.31 6.09
C ILE A 45 5.38 -2.90 6.48
N LEU A 46 4.90 -1.84 5.84
CA LEU A 46 3.57 -1.27 5.96
C LEU A 46 2.54 -2.02 5.11
N TYR A 47 1.44 -2.36 5.77
CA TYR A 47 0.23 -2.93 5.19
C TYR A 47 -0.96 -2.06 5.56
N ARG A 48 -2.02 -2.13 4.75
CA ARG A 48 -3.32 -1.53 5.07
C ARG A 48 -4.41 -2.59 5.00
N ARG A 49 -5.29 -2.61 6.00
CA ARG A 49 -6.47 -3.47 6.01
C ARG A 49 -7.42 -3.06 4.89
N PHE A 50 -7.78 -4.03 4.07
CA PHE A 50 -8.79 -3.89 3.03
C PHE A 50 -9.59 -5.19 2.96
N ALA A 51 -10.93 -5.10 3.06
CA ALA A 51 -11.81 -6.27 3.08
C ALA A 51 -11.37 -7.37 4.07
N GLY A 52 -10.96 -6.97 5.28
CA GLY A 52 -10.55 -7.89 6.35
C GLY A 52 -9.15 -8.50 6.22
N ARG A 53 -8.39 -8.18 5.16
CA ARG A 53 -7.01 -8.67 4.95
C ARG A 53 -5.98 -7.54 4.89
N PRO A 54 -4.74 -7.78 5.36
CA PRO A 54 -3.64 -6.83 5.16
C PRO A 54 -3.14 -6.89 3.71
N LEU A 55 -3.14 -5.75 3.03
CA LEU A 55 -2.58 -5.61 1.68
C LEU A 55 -1.35 -4.73 1.71
N LEU A 56 -0.36 -5.06 0.89
CA LEU A 56 0.90 -4.35 0.85
C LEU A 56 0.71 -2.97 0.22
N VAL A 57 1.15 -1.91 0.92
CA VAL A 57 1.02 -0.54 0.43
C VAL A 57 2.04 -0.29 -0.68
N VAL A 58 1.58 0.14 -1.85
CA VAL A 58 2.46 0.38 -3.01
C VAL A 58 3.02 1.81 -2.99
N PRO A 59 4.36 1.97 -2.98
CA PRO A 59 5.01 3.27 -3.14
C PRO A 59 4.53 4.00 -4.39
N ARG A 60 4.35 5.32 -4.31
CA ARG A 60 3.83 6.14 -5.42
C ARG A 60 4.59 5.90 -6.73
N ALA A 61 5.91 5.81 -6.67
CA ALA A 61 6.78 5.57 -7.84
C ALA A 61 6.52 4.23 -8.54
N MET A 62 5.98 3.23 -7.83
CA MET A 62 5.77 1.88 -8.37
C MET A 62 4.37 1.66 -8.94
N ARG A 63 3.38 2.49 -8.56
CA ARG A 63 1.96 2.26 -8.88
C ARG A 63 1.70 2.08 -10.37
N LYS A 64 2.30 2.93 -11.22
CA LYS A 64 2.16 2.83 -12.68
C LYS A 64 2.66 1.48 -13.20
N GLY A 65 3.82 1.02 -12.72
CA GLY A 65 4.38 -0.27 -13.12
C GLY A 65 3.54 -1.46 -12.67
N ILE A 66 2.94 -1.39 -11.48
CA ILE A 66 2.01 -2.42 -10.98
C ILE A 66 0.73 -2.48 -11.84
N VAL A 67 0.16 -1.32 -12.20
CA VAL A 67 -1.04 -1.26 -13.05
C VAL A 67 -0.78 -1.82 -14.44
N ILE A 68 0.28 -1.35 -15.11
CA ILE A 68 0.68 -1.86 -16.44
C ILE A 68 0.92 -3.36 -16.36
N GLY A 69 1.64 -3.82 -15.34
CA GLY A 69 1.93 -5.24 -15.19
C GLY A 69 0.70 -6.12 -15.01
N ALA A 70 -0.30 -5.64 -14.25
CA ALA A 70 -1.55 -6.34 -14.06
C ALA A 70 -2.44 -6.31 -15.32
N HIS A 71 -2.45 -5.20 -16.06
CA HIS A 71 -3.25 -5.04 -17.27
C HIS A 71 -2.66 -5.82 -18.44
N ASP A 72 -1.42 -5.52 -18.84
CA ASP A 72 -0.82 -6.01 -20.08
C ASP A 72 -0.43 -7.49 -19.95
N TYR A 73 0.27 -7.84 -18.88
CA TYR A 73 0.75 -9.23 -18.67
C TYR A 73 -0.27 -10.12 -17.96
N GLY A 74 -1.37 -9.55 -17.43
CA GLY A 74 -2.48 -10.33 -16.89
C GLY A 74 -3.38 -10.94 -17.97
N GLY A 75 -3.38 -10.38 -19.18
CA GLY A 75 -4.23 -10.81 -20.28
C GLY A 75 -5.03 -9.69 -20.94
N HIS A 76 -4.53 -8.45 -20.89
CA HIS A 76 -5.22 -7.25 -21.40
C HIS A 76 -6.60 -7.07 -20.76
N PHE A 77 -6.61 -7.09 -19.43
CA PHE A 77 -7.83 -7.07 -18.65
C PHE A 77 -8.56 -5.74 -18.73
N SER A 78 -9.90 -5.79 -18.70
CA SER A 78 -10.71 -4.60 -18.42
C SER A 78 -10.32 -3.96 -17.08
N GLN A 79 -10.73 -2.71 -16.87
CA GLN A 79 -10.43 -1.96 -15.65
C GLN A 79 -10.78 -2.74 -14.38
N ASP A 80 -12.00 -3.29 -14.29
CA ASP A 80 -12.44 -4.02 -13.08
C ASP A 80 -11.60 -5.25 -12.79
N ARG A 81 -11.23 -6.00 -13.83
CA ARG A 81 -10.36 -7.18 -13.69
C ARG A 81 -8.93 -6.78 -13.31
N THR A 82 -8.43 -5.67 -13.85
CA THR A 82 -7.12 -5.11 -13.49
C THR A 82 -7.10 -4.71 -12.01
N VAL A 83 -8.13 -4.00 -11.54
CA VAL A 83 -8.28 -3.63 -10.13
C VAL A 83 -8.37 -4.88 -9.25
N ALA A 84 -9.24 -5.84 -9.60
CA ALA A 84 -9.39 -7.08 -8.86
C ALA A 84 -8.05 -7.85 -8.75
N LYS A 85 -7.25 -7.87 -9.83
CA LYS A 85 -5.93 -8.51 -9.86
C LYS A 85 -4.93 -7.80 -8.94
N ILE A 86 -4.87 -6.48 -8.96
CA ILE A 86 -3.97 -5.69 -8.12
C ILE A 86 -4.35 -5.88 -6.64
N THR A 87 -5.64 -5.77 -6.33
CA THR A 87 -6.16 -5.84 -4.95
C THR A 87 -5.98 -7.22 -4.31
N GLN A 88 -5.53 -8.25 -5.05
CA GLN A 88 -5.14 -9.53 -4.46
C GLN A 88 -3.99 -9.36 -3.45
N ASP A 89 -2.98 -8.56 -3.80
CA ASP A 89 -1.73 -8.43 -3.04
C ASP A 89 -1.44 -7.00 -2.60
N PHE A 90 -1.98 -6.01 -3.31
CA PHE A 90 -1.57 -4.63 -3.22
C PHE A 90 -2.72 -3.68 -2.94
N LEU A 91 -2.42 -2.63 -2.18
CA LEU A 91 -3.28 -1.47 -2.06
C LEU A 91 -2.59 -0.22 -2.61
N GLN A 92 -3.26 0.41 -3.57
CA GLN A 92 -2.86 1.73 -4.03
C GLN A 92 -3.51 2.78 -3.13
N GLN A 93 -2.72 3.62 -2.46
CA GLN A 93 -3.30 4.75 -1.75
C GLN A 93 -3.77 5.78 -2.77
N ASN A 94 -5.07 5.92 -2.94
CA ASN A 94 -5.62 7.08 -3.65
C ASN A 94 -5.37 8.32 -2.80
N LYS A 95 -4.96 9.42 -3.44
CA LYS A 95 -5.00 10.72 -2.81
C LYS A 95 -6.47 11.17 -2.78
N GLU A 96 -7.16 10.88 -1.70
CA GLU A 96 -8.37 11.56 -1.25
C GLU A 96 -8.03 11.89 0.22
N ILE A 97 -7.94 13.12 0.71
CA ILE A 97 -8.57 14.40 0.38
C ILE A 97 -7.55 15.50 0.75
N ALA A 98 -7.18 16.37 -0.19
CA ALA A 98 -6.85 17.74 0.18
C ALA A 98 -8.19 18.46 0.19
N THR A 99 -8.43 19.11 1.33
CA THR A 99 -9.64 19.80 1.82
C THR A 99 -10.52 20.43 0.75
#